data_AF-A0A523GJW9-F1
#
_entry.id   AF-A0A523GJW9-F1
#
_cell.length_a   1.000
_cell.length_b   1.000
_cell.length_c   1.000
_cell.angle_alpha   90.00
_cell.angle_beta   90.00
_cell.angle_gamma   90.00
#
_symmetry.space_group_name_H-M   'P 1'
#
loop_
_entity.id
_entity.type
_entity.pdbx_description
1 polymer ?
#
loop_
_entity_poly.entity_id
_entity_poly.type
_entity_poly.pdbx_seq_one_letter_code
_entity_poly.pdbx_strand_id
1 'polypeptide(L)'
;MCCVLLLNSDGWSQSDFIRGDVNCDGVVDPLDNAVLQAFVFGGGSLACRDAADLNDDGVISVTDLTYLISFTSGGGAAPMAPYPGCGPDPTADALTCASMCCVATGCLISDPGDVNGDALVTSSDIIALVNFVFKGGSGPIPCVAAGDINCNGAVTSADIIALVAYVFKGGTPPCDPCTIIPAVWSCP
;
A
#
# COMPACT_ATOMS: atom_id res chain seq x y z
N MET A 1 14.37 16.81 3.91
CA MET A 1 14.50 15.99 5.14
C MET A 1 13.70 14.74 4.83
N CYS A 2 14.30 13.53 4.81
CA CYS A 2 13.58 12.30 4.43
C CYS A 2 13.68 11.26 5.54
N CYS A 3 12.54 10.68 5.93
CA CYS A 3 12.45 9.51 6.81
C CYS A 3 12.64 8.23 5.99
N VAL A 4 13.48 7.30 6.45
CA VAL A 4 13.56 5.93 5.91
C VAL A 4 13.18 4.97 7.03
N LEU A 5 12.25 4.05 6.75
CA LEU A 5 11.99 2.89 7.60
C LEU A 5 13.18 1.93 7.45
N LEU A 6 13.87 1.61 8.55
CA LEU A 6 14.77 0.45 8.53
C LEU A 6 13.91 -0.81 8.69
N LEU A 7 13.59 -1.41 7.55
CA LEU A 7 12.94 -2.71 7.36
C LEU A 7 13.30 -3.69 8.50
N ASN A 8 12.31 -4.10 9.30
CA ASN A 8 12.19 -5.37 10.07
C ASN A 8 11.28 -5.28 11.33
N SER A 9 10.59 -4.17 11.60
CA SER A 9 9.76 -4.03 12.83
C SER A 9 8.24 -3.91 12.63
N ASP A 10 7.71 -4.02 11.40
CA ASP A 10 6.28 -3.81 11.13
C ASP A 10 5.39 -5.00 11.53
N GLY A 11 5.97 -6.07 12.08
CA GLY A 11 5.23 -7.24 12.56
C GLY A 11 4.66 -8.13 11.44
N TRP A 12 5.03 -7.88 10.19
CA TRP A 12 4.58 -8.64 9.02
C TRP A 12 5.39 -9.93 8.86
N SER A 13 4.69 -11.00 8.50
CA SER A 13 5.29 -12.31 8.32
C SER A 13 5.90 -12.46 6.91
N GLN A 14 6.84 -13.39 6.73
CA GLN A 14 7.40 -13.69 5.40
C GLN A 14 6.34 -14.13 4.38
N SER A 15 5.19 -14.58 4.86
CA SER A 15 4.02 -14.97 4.07
C SER A 15 3.02 -13.84 3.82
N ASP A 16 3.25 -12.64 4.34
CA ASP A 16 2.34 -11.52 4.08
C ASP A 16 2.61 -10.91 2.70
N PHE A 17 1.55 -10.44 2.04
CA PHE A 17 1.59 -9.84 0.69
C PHE A 17 0.50 -8.78 0.50
N ILE A 18 0.57 -8.06 -0.62
CA ILE A 18 -0.53 -7.27 -1.17
C ILE A 18 -1.07 -8.03 -2.38
N ARG A 19 -2.35 -8.39 -2.38
CA ARG A 19 -2.98 -9.12 -3.49
C ARG A 19 -3.00 -8.25 -4.74
N GLY A 20 -2.40 -8.76 -5.80
CA GLY A 20 -2.19 -8.06 -7.07
C GLY A 20 -0.79 -7.48 -7.26
N ASP A 21 0.01 -7.32 -6.20
CA ASP A 21 1.41 -6.87 -6.29
C ASP A 21 2.31 -8.09 -6.51
N VAL A 22 2.42 -8.51 -7.76
CA VAL A 22 3.09 -9.77 -8.12
C VAL A 22 4.60 -9.56 -8.31
N ASN A 23 5.02 -8.31 -8.47
CA ASN A 23 6.42 -7.93 -8.62
C ASN A 23 7.08 -7.55 -7.27
N CYS A 24 6.27 -7.39 -6.21
CA CYS A 24 6.64 -7.06 -4.84
C CYS A 24 7.28 -5.67 -4.67
N ASP A 25 6.81 -4.68 -5.41
CA ASP A 25 7.29 -3.28 -5.31
C ASP A 25 6.47 -2.43 -4.33
N GLY A 26 5.39 -2.99 -3.78
CA GLY A 26 4.50 -2.36 -2.81
C GLY A 26 3.29 -1.66 -3.45
N VAL A 27 3.16 -1.66 -4.77
CA VAL A 27 2.10 -0.98 -5.52
C VAL A 27 1.46 -1.97 -6.48
N VAL A 28 0.12 -1.93 -6.59
CA VAL A 28 -0.60 -2.72 -7.60
C VAL A 28 -0.87 -1.84 -8.83
N ASP A 29 -0.12 -2.07 -9.92
CA ASP A 29 -0.13 -1.24 -11.11
C ASP A 29 0.02 -2.04 -12.44
N PRO A 30 0.00 -1.39 -13.62
CA PRO A 30 0.13 -2.11 -14.88
C PRO A 30 1.44 -2.87 -15.11
N LEU A 31 2.51 -2.62 -14.34
CA LEU A 31 3.77 -3.38 -14.40
C LEU A 31 3.58 -4.81 -13.85
N ASP A 32 2.68 -4.99 -12.88
CA ASP A 32 2.31 -6.32 -12.37
C ASP A 32 1.71 -7.21 -13.46
N ASN A 33 0.90 -6.63 -14.36
CA ASN A 33 0.31 -7.36 -15.49
C ASN A 33 1.37 -8.06 -16.34
N ALA A 34 2.51 -7.40 -16.58
CA ALA A 34 3.58 -7.95 -17.40
C ALA A 34 4.27 -9.15 -16.71
N VAL A 35 4.47 -9.07 -15.39
CA VAL A 35 5.07 -10.13 -14.58
C VAL A 35 4.13 -11.34 -14.48
N LEU A 36 2.85 -11.11 -14.18
CA LEU A 36 1.84 -12.18 -14.11
C LEU A 36 1.65 -12.84 -15.48
N GLN A 37 1.62 -12.06 -16.56
CA GLN A 37 1.55 -12.57 -17.93
C GLN A 37 2.73 -13.50 -18.23
N ALA A 38 3.96 -13.09 -17.92
CA ALA A 38 5.13 -13.92 -18.14
C ALA A 38 5.04 -15.26 -17.40
N PHE A 39 4.53 -15.25 -16.15
CA PHE A 39 4.35 -16.47 -15.36
C PHE A 39 3.28 -17.40 -15.96
N VAL A 40 2.08 -16.89 -16.24
CA VAL A 40 0.94 -17.69 -16.75
C VAL A 40 1.26 -18.34 -18.10
N PHE A 41 2.06 -17.67 -18.94
CA PHE A 41 2.49 -18.22 -20.24
C PHE A 41 3.82 -18.98 -20.20
N GLY A 42 4.32 -19.32 -19.00
CA GLY A 42 5.42 -20.28 -18.80
C GLY A 42 6.84 -19.73 -18.93
N GLY A 43 7.01 -18.39 -18.93
CA GLY A 43 8.32 -17.73 -19.05
C GLY A 43 8.83 -17.04 -17.76
N GLY A 44 7.99 -16.86 -16.74
CA GLY A 44 8.30 -16.10 -15.52
C GLY A 44 8.33 -16.91 -14.23
N SER A 45 8.75 -16.27 -13.14
CA SER A 45 8.67 -16.77 -11.77
C SER A 45 8.09 -15.68 -10.87
N LEU A 46 7.30 -16.08 -9.88
CA LEU A 46 6.70 -15.16 -8.91
C LEU A 46 7.38 -15.29 -7.55
N ALA A 47 7.64 -14.15 -6.92
CA ALA A 47 8.20 -14.07 -5.57
C ALA A 47 7.15 -14.42 -4.52
N CYS A 48 5.91 -13.96 -4.71
CA CYS A 48 4.75 -14.45 -4.00
C CYS A 48 3.69 -14.99 -4.96
N ARG A 49 3.25 -16.23 -4.72
CA ARG A 49 2.17 -16.86 -5.51
C ARG A 49 0.79 -16.42 -5.05
N ASP A 50 0.62 -16.18 -3.75
CA ASP A 50 -0.65 -15.69 -3.18
C ASP A 50 -1.02 -14.31 -3.72
N ALA A 51 -0.02 -13.46 -3.98
CA ALA A 51 -0.24 -12.16 -4.60
C ALA A 51 -0.79 -12.25 -6.03
N ALA A 52 -0.58 -13.38 -6.72
CA ALA A 52 -0.99 -13.59 -8.10
C ALA A 52 -2.33 -14.33 -8.27
N ASP A 53 -2.93 -14.79 -7.18
CA ASP A 53 -4.28 -15.34 -7.15
C ASP A 53 -5.25 -14.21 -6.81
N LEU A 54 -5.79 -13.55 -7.82
CA LEU A 54 -6.55 -12.30 -7.66
C LEU A 54 -7.99 -12.54 -7.21
N ASN A 55 -8.55 -13.68 -7.61
CA ASN A 55 -9.90 -14.11 -7.26
C ASN A 55 -9.95 -15.14 -6.11
N ASP A 56 -8.79 -15.43 -5.51
CA ASP A 56 -8.64 -16.22 -4.27
C ASP A 56 -9.23 -17.63 -4.40
N ASP A 57 -8.98 -18.27 -5.55
CA ASP A 57 -9.52 -19.59 -5.88
C ASP A 57 -8.51 -20.75 -5.73
N GLY A 58 -7.30 -20.43 -5.29
CA GLY A 58 -6.17 -21.34 -5.07
C GLY A 58 -5.42 -21.71 -6.35
N VAL A 59 -5.70 -21.06 -7.49
CA VAL A 59 -5.13 -21.41 -8.79
C VAL A 59 -4.73 -20.18 -9.62
N ILE A 60 -3.43 -19.96 -9.76
CA ILE A 60 -2.90 -18.92 -10.67
C ILE A 60 -3.16 -19.32 -12.13
N SER A 61 -3.95 -18.51 -12.84
CA SER A 61 -4.45 -18.77 -14.18
C SER A 61 -4.59 -17.50 -15.04
N VAL A 62 -5.09 -17.67 -16.27
CA VAL A 62 -5.43 -16.53 -17.16
C VAL A 62 -6.59 -15.70 -16.59
N THR A 63 -7.41 -16.29 -15.70
CA THR A 63 -8.49 -15.58 -15.01
C THR A 63 -7.91 -14.47 -14.14
N ASP A 64 -6.86 -14.76 -13.38
CA ASP A 64 -6.15 -13.79 -12.52
C ASP A 64 -5.53 -12.65 -13.32
N LEU A 65 -4.88 -13.00 -14.44
CA LEU A 65 -4.31 -12.00 -15.33
C LEU A 65 -5.39 -11.06 -15.87
N THR A 66 -6.53 -11.59 -16.28
CA THR A 66 -7.64 -10.78 -16.79
C THR A 66 -8.27 -9.93 -15.70
N TYR A 67 -8.33 -10.46 -14.48
CA TYR A 67 -8.78 -9.74 -13.29
C TYR A 67 -7.87 -8.53 -13.02
N LEU A 68 -6.56 -8.76 -12.92
CA LEU A 68 -5.57 -7.73 -12.62
C LEU A 68 -5.55 -6.63 -13.70
N ILE A 69 -5.60 -7.00 -14.98
CA ILE A 69 -5.66 -6.04 -16.08
C ILE A 69 -6.92 -5.17 -15.98
N SER A 70 -8.07 -5.78 -15.68
CA SER A 70 -9.33 -5.05 -15.56
C SER A 70 -9.28 -4.05 -14.41
N PHE A 71 -8.74 -4.47 -13.26
CA PHE A 71 -8.58 -3.63 -12.08
C PHE A 71 -7.62 -2.45 -12.35
N THR A 72 -6.41 -2.73 -12.82
CA THR A 72 -5.37 -1.72 -13.08
C THR A 72 -5.72 -0.78 -14.23
N SER A 73 -6.64 -1.17 -15.11
CA SER A 73 -7.21 -0.30 -16.15
C SER A 73 -8.38 0.57 -15.68
N GLY A 74 -8.76 0.49 -14.39
CA GLY A 74 -9.81 1.31 -13.77
C GLY A 74 -11.25 0.83 -14.00
N GLY A 75 -11.43 -0.39 -14.53
CA GLY A 75 -12.75 -0.96 -14.85
C GLY A 75 -13.18 -2.17 -14.00
N GLY A 76 -12.23 -2.84 -13.33
CA GLY A 76 -12.45 -4.05 -12.54
C GLY A 76 -12.74 -3.81 -11.06
N ALA A 77 -13.19 -4.86 -10.36
CA ALA A 77 -13.29 -4.85 -8.91
C ALA A 77 -11.89 -4.84 -8.27
N ALA A 78 -11.79 -4.30 -7.06
CA ALA A 78 -10.56 -4.40 -6.27
C ALA A 78 -10.20 -5.88 -6.04
N PRO A 79 -8.91 -6.23 -5.94
CA PRO A 79 -8.48 -7.56 -5.52
C PRO A 79 -9.13 -7.96 -4.19
N MET A 80 -9.32 -9.26 -3.99
CA MET A 80 -9.73 -9.79 -2.69
C MET A 80 -8.67 -9.48 -1.63
N ALA A 81 -9.05 -9.53 -0.35
CA ALA A 81 -8.10 -9.28 0.73
C ALA A 81 -6.91 -10.27 0.62
N PRO A 82 -5.67 -9.85 0.91
CA PRO A 82 -5.24 -8.56 1.46
C PRO A 82 -4.96 -7.49 0.38
N TYR A 83 -5.83 -6.47 0.25
CA TYR A 83 -5.66 -5.28 -0.59
C TYR A 83 -6.47 -4.12 0.00
N PRO A 84 -6.02 -2.84 -0.07
CA PRO A 84 -4.76 -2.34 -0.65
C PRO A 84 -3.56 -2.47 0.29
N GLY A 85 -3.78 -2.91 1.53
CA GLY A 85 -2.71 -3.09 2.51
C GLY A 85 -2.10 -4.48 2.46
N CYS A 86 -0.88 -4.59 2.95
CA CYS A 86 -0.25 -5.86 3.23
C CYS A 86 -1.02 -6.63 4.30
N GLY A 87 -1.11 -7.94 4.15
CA GLY A 87 -1.62 -8.82 5.19
C GLY A 87 -1.40 -10.30 4.86
N PRO A 88 -1.83 -11.19 5.77
CA PRO A 88 -1.83 -12.62 5.50
C PRO A 88 -2.95 -12.99 4.52
N ASP A 89 -2.82 -14.16 3.91
CA ASP A 89 -3.91 -14.80 3.15
C ASP A 89 -5.09 -15.16 4.09
N PRO A 90 -6.30 -14.59 3.90
CA PRO A 90 -7.47 -14.94 4.68
C PRO A 90 -7.99 -16.35 4.41
N THR A 91 -7.66 -16.95 3.26
CA THR A 91 -8.20 -18.22 2.77
C THR A 91 -7.08 -19.20 2.43
N ALA A 92 -6.34 -19.60 3.46
CA ALA A 92 -5.21 -20.52 3.35
C ALA A 92 -5.42 -21.65 2.33
N ASP A 93 -4.58 -21.68 1.30
CA ASP A 93 -4.54 -22.72 0.28
C ASP A 93 -3.11 -23.30 0.08
N ALA A 94 -2.81 -23.83 -1.11
CA ALA A 94 -1.51 -24.45 -1.41
C ALA A 94 -0.49 -23.49 -2.04
N LEU A 95 -0.91 -22.30 -2.43
CA LEU A 95 -0.06 -21.19 -2.84
C LEU A 95 0.66 -20.64 -1.60
N THR A 96 1.82 -20.03 -1.85
CA THR A 96 2.66 -19.48 -0.79
C THR A 96 3.48 -18.29 -1.31
N CYS A 97 3.80 -17.35 -0.43
CA CYS A 97 4.90 -16.42 -0.66
C CYS A 97 6.25 -17.03 -0.27
N ALA A 98 7.18 -17.09 -1.23
CA ALA A 98 8.55 -17.56 -0.99
C ALA A 98 9.46 -16.44 -0.43
N SER A 99 9.10 -15.20 -0.71
CA SER A 99 9.84 -14.00 -0.32
C SER A 99 8.90 -12.98 0.31
N MET A 100 9.45 -12.12 1.17
CA MET A 100 8.70 -11.03 1.79
C MET A 100 8.29 -10.03 0.72
N CYS A 101 7.04 -10.16 0.24
CA CYS A 101 6.48 -9.33 -0.82
C CYS A 101 5.91 -8.03 -0.28
N CYS A 102 5.59 -8.02 1.01
CA CYS A 102 5.40 -6.79 1.75
C CYS A 102 6.74 -6.13 2.05
N VAL A 103 7.32 -5.51 1.03
CA VAL A 103 8.37 -4.53 1.25
C VAL A 103 7.65 -3.26 1.67
N ALA A 104 7.76 -2.91 2.95
CA ALA A 104 7.59 -1.53 3.33
C ALA A 104 8.76 -0.77 2.69
N THR A 105 8.70 -0.47 1.38
CA THR A 105 9.60 0.50 0.76
C THR A 105 9.58 1.68 1.69
N GLY A 106 10.71 1.90 2.40
CA GLY A 106 10.69 2.70 3.60
C GLY A 106 10.02 4.02 3.27
N CYS A 107 8.95 4.34 3.99
CA CYS A 107 8.05 5.38 3.54
C CYS A 107 8.78 6.72 3.54
N LEU A 108 9.21 7.16 2.36
CA LEU A 108 9.88 8.43 2.16
C LEU A 108 8.81 9.51 2.21
N ILE A 109 8.36 9.84 3.42
CA ILE A 109 7.49 10.99 3.64
C ILE A 109 8.40 12.21 3.55
N SER A 110 8.46 12.83 2.36
CA SER A 110 9.13 14.13 2.18
C SER A 110 8.30 15.25 2.78
N ASP A 111 6.98 15.12 2.71
CA ASP A 111 6.01 16.14 3.09
C ASP A 111 4.86 15.48 3.87
N PRO A 112 4.92 15.44 5.22
CA PRO A 112 3.84 14.89 6.04
C PRO A 112 2.50 15.56 5.72
N GLY A 113 1.50 14.74 5.38
CA GLY A 113 0.17 15.20 4.96
C GLY A 113 -0.05 15.38 3.46
N ASP A 114 0.97 15.17 2.63
CA ASP A 114 0.80 14.90 1.19
C ASP A 114 0.36 13.44 1.05
N VAL A 115 -0.94 13.23 0.86
CA VAL A 115 -1.57 11.91 0.85
C VAL A 115 -1.66 11.36 -0.57
N ASN A 116 -1.66 12.23 -1.58
CA ASN A 116 -1.78 11.83 -2.98
C ASN A 116 -0.41 11.80 -3.71
N GLY A 117 0.67 12.23 -3.05
CA GLY A 117 2.03 12.21 -3.57
C GLY A 117 2.33 13.31 -4.59
N ASP A 118 1.57 14.41 -4.60
CA ASP A 118 1.74 15.52 -5.56
C ASP A 118 2.71 16.62 -5.07
N ALA A 119 3.36 16.38 -3.94
CA ALA A 119 4.29 17.26 -3.24
C ALA A 119 3.66 18.55 -2.69
N LEU A 120 2.33 18.63 -2.60
CA LEU A 120 1.61 19.78 -2.06
C LEU A 120 0.54 19.34 -1.05
N VAL A 121 0.62 19.83 0.19
CA VAL A 121 -0.43 19.56 1.18
C VAL A 121 -1.62 20.51 0.99
N THR A 122 -2.70 20.01 0.37
CA THR A 122 -3.86 20.78 -0.07
C THR A 122 -5.21 20.10 0.22
N SER A 123 -6.31 20.67 -0.29
CA SER A 123 -7.63 20.03 -0.22
C SER A 123 -7.74 18.73 -1.02
N SER A 124 -6.85 18.51 -1.99
CA SER A 124 -6.81 17.27 -2.76
C SER A 124 -6.42 16.08 -1.88
N ASP A 125 -5.50 16.29 -0.93
CA ASP A 125 -5.05 15.28 0.04
C ASP A 125 -6.14 14.88 1.01
N ILE A 126 -6.98 15.85 1.42
CA ILE A 126 -8.16 15.58 2.23
C ILE A 126 -9.12 14.65 1.48
N ILE A 127 -9.32 14.89 0.19
CA ILE A 127 -10.20 14.05 -0.64
C ILE A 127 -9.60 12.64 -0.78
N ALA A 128 -8.30 12.54 -1.03
CA ALA A 128 -7.60 11.26 -1.11
C ALA A 128 -7.76 10.47 0.19
N LEU A 129 -7.52 11.11 1.33
CA LEU A 129 -7.63 10.48 2.65
C LEU A 129 -9.07 10.07 2.99
N VAL A 130 -10.07 10.89 2.63
CA VAL A 130 -11.49 10.53 2.78
C VAL A 130 -11.85 9.32 1.92
N ASN A 131 -11.39 9.28 0.67
CA ASN A 131 -11.66 8.15 -0.22
C ASN A 131 -11.04 6.86 0.31
N PHE A 132 -9.83 6.94 0.87
CA PHE A 132 -9.19 5.80 1.53
C PHE A 132 -9.98 5.34 2.77
N VAL A 133 -10.18 6.22 3.76
CA VAL A 133 -10.78 5.86 5.06
C VAL A 133 -12.24 5.42 4.95
N PHE A 134 -13.03 6.02 4.05
CA PHE A 134 -14.48 5.78 3.99
C PHE A 134 -14.98 5.08 2.74
N LYS A 135 -14.20 5.09 1.64
CA LYS A 135 -14.68 4.57 0.34
C LYS A 135 -13.84 3.41 -0.19
N GLY A 136 -12.82 2.95 0.54
CA GLY A 136 -11.93 1.89 0.09
C GLY A 136 -11.16 2.26 -1.19
N GLY A 137 -10.89 3.55 -1.39
CA GLY A 137 -10.04 4.02 -2.49
C GLY A 137 -8.58 3.59 -2.32
N SER A 138 -7.75 3.95 -3.29
CA SER A 138 -6.30 3.76 -3.23
C SER A 138 -5.73 4.33 -1.92
N GLY A 139 -4.80 3.59 -1.31
CA GLY A 139 -4.11 4.03 -0.10
C GLY A 139 -3.30 5.31 -0.29
N PRO A 140 -2.95 6.02 0.81
CA PRO A 140 -2.03 7.15 0.77
C PRO A 140 -0.72 6.81 0.06
N ILE A 141 -0.24 7.74 -0.76
CA ILE A 141 1.01 7.66 -1.52
C ILE A 141 2.04 8.56 -0.81
N PRO A 142 3.31 8.13 -0.66
CA PRO A 142 3.90 6.88 -1.14
C PRO A 142 3.58 5.66 -0.29
N CYS A 143 2.98 5.83 0.90
CA CYS A 143 2.57 4.72 1.75
C CYS A 143 1.43 5.12 2.69
N VAL A 144 0.77 4.14 3.31
CA VAL A 144 -0.31 4.37 4.29
C VAL A 144 0.07 5.31 5.43
N ALA A 145 1.32 5.30 5.90
CA ALA A 145 1.77 6.18 6.97
C ALA A 145 1.76 7.68 6.58
N ALA A 146 1.77 8.02 5.29
CA ALA A 146 1.57 9.41 4.84
C ALA A 146 0.19 9.96 5.24
N GLY A 147 -0.79 9.09 5.47
CA GLY A 147 -2.12 9.43 5.95
C GLY A 147 -2.27 9.51 7.48
N ASP A 148 -1.25 9.17 8.28
CA ASP A 148 -1.29 9.27 9.75
C ASP A 148 -0.83 10.66 10.21
N ILE A 149 -1.75 11.61 10.11
CA ILE A 149 -1.47 13.05 10.27
C ILE A 149 -1.16 13.42 11.72
N ASN A 150 -1.60 12.62 12.68
CA ASN A 150 -1.36 12.83 14.11
C ASN A 150 -0.38 11.82 14.73
N CYS A 151 0.21 10.93 13.93
CA CYS A 151 1.25 9.97 14.31
C CYS A 151 0.84 9.05 15.44
N ASN A 152 -0.43 8.65 15.50
CA ASN A 152 -0.92 7.72 16.51
C ASN A 152 -0.72 6.25 16.13
N GLY A 153 -0.19 5.98 14.93
CA GLY A 153 0.04 4.65 14.36
C GLY A 153 -1.15 4.11 13.58
N ALA A 154 -2.21 4.90 13.34
CA ALA A 154 -3.41 4.47 12.64
C ALA A 154 -4.01 5.58 11.77
N VAL A 155 -4.33 5.25 10.52
CA VAL A 155 -5.00 6.17 9.59
C VAL A 155 -6.51 6.08 9.75
N THR A 156 -7.12 7.13 10.28
CA THR A 156 -8.53 7.17 10.67
C THR A 156 -9.20 8.50 10.34
N SER A 157 -10.48 8.63 10.71
CA SER A 157 -11.18 9.92 10.63
C SER A 157 -10.56 11.03 11.47
N ALA A 158 -9.78 10.71 12.51
CA ALA A 158 -9.05 11.71 13.29
C ALA A 158 -7.97 12.42 12.46
N ASP A 159 -7.36 11.69 11.53
CA ASP A 159 -6.32 12.18 10.63
C ASP A 159 -6.88 13.12 9.58
N ILE A 160 -8.08 12.80 9.06
CA ILE A 160 -8.84 13.71 8.19
C ILE A 160 -9.14 15.02 8.90
N ILE A 161 -9.57 14.97 10.16
CA ILE A 161 -9.87 16.18 10.95
C ILE A 161 -8.59 17.01 11.15
N ALA A 162 -7.47 16.35 11.45
CA ALA A 162 -6.18 17.01 11.62
C ALA A 162 -5.73 17.70 10.30
N LEU A 163 -5.85 17.02 9.16
CA LEU A 163 -5.48 17.56 7.85
C LEU A 163 -6.36 18.75 7.45
N VAL A 164 -7.67 18.66 7.67
CA VAL A 164 -8.61 19.78 7.46
C VAL A 164 -8.23 20.98 8.34
N ALA A 165 -7.88 20.74 9.60
CA ALA A 165 -7.46 21.81 10.51
C ALA A 165 -6.17 22.49 10.03
N TYR A 166 -5.21 21.73 9.53
CA TYR A 166 -3.99 22.28 8.96
C TYR A 166 -4.26 23.11 7.70
N VAL A 167 -4.87 22.50 6.67
CA VAL A 167 -5.08 23.12 5.34
C VAL A 167 -5.96 24.37 5.40
N PHE A 168 -7.03 24.36 6.19
CA PHE A 168 -8.01 25.45 6.19
C PHE A 168 -7.97 26.36 7.41
N LYS A 169 -7.47 25.89 8.55
CA LYS A 169 -7.53 26.63 9.82
C LYS A 169 -6.16 27.04 10.34
N GLY A 170 -5.07 26.70 9.65
CA GLY A 170 -3.70 26.94 10.13
C GLY A 170 -3.43 26.22 11.46
N GLY A 171 -4.04 25.05 11.64
CA GLY A 171 -3.83 24.19 12.79
C GLY A 171 -2.40 23.66 12.87
N THR A 172 -2.14 22.80 13.85
CA THR A 172 -0.83 22.14 13.99
C THR A 172 -0.44 21.46 12.67
N PRO A 173 0.79 21.68 12.17
CA PRO A 173 1.25 20.97 10.99
C PRO A 173 1.20 19.46 11.22
N PRO A 174 1.01 18.66 10.15
CA PRO A 174 1.13 17.22 10.23
C PRO A 174 2.42 16.85 10.96
N CYS A 175 2.31 15.90 11.89
CA CYS A 175 3.46 15.49 12.68
C CYS A 175 4.57 14.94 11.79
N ASP A 176 5.83 15.18 12.18
CA ASP A 176 6.96 14.54 11.53
C ASP A 176 7.15 13.15 12.16
N PRO A 177 6.84 12.05 11.45
CA PRO A 177 6.98 10.70 11.99
C PRO A 177 8.43 10.36 12.42
N CYS A 178 9.44 11.07 11.89
CA CYS A 178 10.83 10.91 12.31
C CYS A 178 11.12 11.45 13.72
N THR A 179 10.28 12.35 14.24
CA THR A 179 10.51 13.00 15.54
C THR A 179 9.77 12.34 16.70
N ILE A 180 8.73 11.54 16.39
CA ILE A 180 7.83 10.96 17.40
C ILE A 180 8.20 9.50 17.71
N ILE A 181 8.84 8.76 16.78
CA ILE A 181 9.23 7.36 16.99
C ILE A 181 10.76 7.18 16.80
N PRO A 182 11.57 7.46 17.84
CA PRO A 182 13.03 7.46 17.75
C PRO A 182 13.69 6.09 17.55
N ALA A 183 12.92 5.00 17.43
CA ALA A 183 13.46 3.64 17.34
C ALA A 183 13.28 2.96 15.96
N VAL A 184 12.48 3.53 15.05
CA VAL A 184 12.09 2.89 13.78
C VAL A 184 12.52 3.69 12.54
N TRP A 185 12.78 4.98 12.73
CA TRP A 185 13.12 5.90 11.66
C TRP A 185 14.47 6.56 11.94
N SER A 186 15.45 6.34 11.07
CA SER A 186 16.78 6.95 11.21
C SER A 186 17.15 7.71 9.94
N CYS A 187 17.57 8.97 10.10
CA CYS A 187 18.13 9.79 9.03
C CYS A 187 19.64 9.51 8.87
N PRO A 188 20.18 9.40 7.63
CA PRO A 188 21.62 9.48 7.38
C PRO A 188 22.18 10.90 7.59
#